data_AF-A0A1B8DLF6-F1
#
_entry.id   AF-A0A1B8DLF6-F1
#
_cell.length_a   1.000
_cell.length_b   1.000
_cell.length_c   1.000
_cell.angle_alpha   90.00
_cell.angle_beta   90.00
_cell.angle_gamma   90.00
#
_symmetry.space_group_name_H-M   'P 1'
#
loop_
_entity.id
_entity.type
_entity.pdbx_description
1 polymer ?
#
loop_
_entity_poly.entity_id
_entity_poly.type
_entity_poly.pdbx_seq_one_letter_code
_entity_poly.pdbx_strand_id
1 'polypeptide(L)'
;MHPPSLTHMLTALALLLPPPAAAAAGPDEKKPEVIPCTAKSPNTNGFYDLRPLALKLHDPARKLGKDKTDSWQSRGHDYKGNFSINICAPVVEEVEDVVGVEEGRWGNVSAFYEVGGKVFSIGEQSSGVMFRGRKLVLQYTGGSPCGSEIESRSS
;
A
#
# COMPACT_ATOMS: atom_id res chain seq x y z
N MET A 1 13.25 56.58 -68.88
CA MET A 1 14.23 55.75 -69.63
C MET A 1 14.71 54.65 -68.70
N HIS A 2 14.51 53.38 -69.06
CA HIS A 2 15.18 52.18 -68.50
C HIS A 2 16.65 52.14 -68.98
N PRO A 3 17.51 51.17 -68.56
CA PRO A 3 17.91 50.68 -67.22
C PRO A 3 19.48 50.66 -67.12
N PRO A 4 20.11 50.08 -66.08
CA PRO A 4 20.70 48.73 -66.20
C PRO A 4 20.67 47.98 -64.85
N SER A 5 21.01 46.71 -64.67
CA SER A 5 21.34 45.54 -65.50
C SER A 5 21.24 44.36 -64.55
N LEU A 6 20.62 43.26 -64.99
CA LEU A 6 20.69 41.96 -64.34
C LEU A 6 22.12 41.41 -64.43
N THR A 7 22.67 40.96 -63.30
CA THR A 7 23.68 39.89 -63.28
C THR A 7 23.49 39.00 -62.05
N HIS A 8 23.08 37.78 -62.35
CA HIS A 8 23.24 36.51 -61.65
C HIS A 8 23.71 36.49 -60.19
N MET A 9 22.90 35.87 -59.32
CA MET A 9 23.47 34.85 -58.42
C MET A 9 22.55 33.65 -58.29
N LEU A 10 23.12 32.51 -58.70
CA LEU A 10 22.59 31.16 -58.66
C LEU A 10 22.44 30.64 -57.22
N THR A 11 21.34 29.95 -56.98
CA THR A 11 21.15 28.70 -56.20
C THR A 11 22.17 28.33 -55.11
N ALA A 12 21.68 28.18 -53.87
CA ALA A 12 21.98 27.04 -53.00
C ALA A 12 20.91 26.91 -51.89
N LEU A 13 19.85 26.13 -52.12
CA LEU A 13 18.93 25.71 -51.07
C LEU A 13 19.53 24.49 -50.37
N ALA A 14 20.31 24.73 -49.31
CA ALA A 14 20.84 23.67 -48.47
C ALA A 14 19.71 23.08 -47.60
N LEU A 15 19.32 21.83 -47.85
CA LEU A 15 18.48 21.05 -46.95
C LEU A 15 19.20 20.88 -45.61
N LEU A 16 18.70 21.55 -44.56
CA LEU A 16 19.04 21.25 -43.18
C LEU A 16 18.29 19.97 -42.76
N LEU A 17 18.96 18.83 -42.89
CA LEU A 17 18.51 17.57 -42.30
C LEU A 17 18.97 17.54 -40.83
N PRO A 18 18.06 17.47 -39.83
CA PRO A 18 18.47 17.35 -38.44
C PRO A 18 19.15 15.99 -38.19
N PRO A 19 20.23 15.95 -37.38
CA PRO A 19 20.86 14.68 -37.01
C PRO A 19 19.88 13.83 -36.18
N PRO A 20 19.94 12.49 -36.30
CA PRO A 20 19.13 11.63 -35.47
C PRO A 20 19.56 11.81 -34.01
N ALA A 21 18.60 12.17 -33.16
CA ALA A 21 18.78 12.19 -31.72
C ALA A 21 19.14 10.78 -31.25
N ALA A 22 20.39 10.57 -30.86
CA ALA A 22 20.78 9.39 -30.10
C ALA A 22 20.05 9.46 -28.75
N ALA A 23 19.03 8.62 -28.58
CA ALA A 23 18.43 8.39 -27.27
C ALA A 23 19.51 7.76 -26.39
N ALA A 24 20.10 8.57 -25.51
CA ALA A 24 20.91 8.06 -24.41
C ALA A 24 19.97 7.27 -23.50
N ALA A 25 19.98 5.95 -23.62
CA ALA A 25 19.43 5.08 -22.59
C ALA A 25 20.26 5.33 -21.32
N GLY A 26 19.66 6.06 -20.37
CA GLY A 26 20.21 6.15 -19.02
C GLY A 26 20.34 4.75 -18.42
N PRO A 27 21.26 4.54 -17.47
CA PRO A 27 21.40 3.24 -16.83
C PRO A 27 20.05 2.83 -16.25
N ASP A 28 19.60 1.61 -16.57
CA ASP A 28 18.48 0.94 -15.92
C ASP A 28 18.78 0.84 -14.41
N GLU A 29 18.38 1.86 -13.64
CA GLU A 29 18.35 1.76 -12.19
C GLU A 29 17.33 0.69 -11.82
N LYS A 30 17.82 -0.53 -11.56
CA LYS A 30 17.00 -1.59 -10.97
C LYS A 30 16.34 -1.04 -9.71
N LYS A 31 15.02 -0.87 -9.77
CA LYS A 31 14.22 -0.50 -8.60
C LYS A 31 14.60 -1.44 -7.45
N PRO A 32 14.92 -0.92 -6.25
CA PRO A 32 15.30 -1.76 -5.13
C PRO A 32 14.25 -2.84 -4.90
N GLU A 33 14.70 -4.08 -4.72
CA GLU A 33 13.83 -5.19 -4.37
C GLU A 33 13.17 -4.90 -3.01
N VAL A 34 11.84 -4.81 -3.02
CA VAL A 34 11.05 -4.56 -1.81
C VAL A 34 10.77 -5.90 -1.14
N ILE A 35 11.45 -6.19 -0.04
CA ILE A 35 11.18 -7.38 0.76
C ILE A 35 9.91 -7.10 1.60
N PRO A 36 8.83 -7.91 1.46
CA PRO A 36 7.56 -7.68 2.16
C PRO A 36 7.73 -7.64 3.68
N CYS A 37 7.01 -6.74 4.34
CA CYS A 37 6.98 -6.60 5.80
C CYS A 37 8.36 -6.25 6.42
N THR A 38 9.23 -5.61 5.64
CA THR A 38 10.53 -5.11 6.11
C THR A 38 10.73 -3.67 5.67
N ALA A 39 11.61 -2.96 6.37
CA ALA A 39 11.99 -1.60 5.99
C ALA A 39 13.46 -1.33 6.34
N LYS A 40 14.09 -0.49 5.52
CA LYS A 40 15.41 0.08 5.82
C LYS A 40 15.27 1.56 6.16
N SER A 41 15.82 1.98 7.29
CA SER A 41 15.80 3.39 7.69
C SER A 41 16.65 4.22 6.73
N PRO A 42 16.10 5.31 6.15
CA PRO A 42 16.86 6.16 5.25
C PRO A 42 17.96 6.96 5.98
N ASN A 43 17.80 7.20 7.29
CA ASN A 43 18.70 8.05 8.06
C ASN A 43 19.78 7.26 8.81
N THR A 44 19.49 6.03 9.25
CA THR A 44 20.43 5.22 10.04
C THR A 44 20.92 3.97 9.32
N ASN A 45 20.36 3.64 8.16
CA ASN A 45 20.56 2.37 7.46
C ASN A 45 20.18 1.11 8.26
N GLY A 46 19.53 1.26 9.43
CA GLY A 46 19.02 0.13 10.20
C GLY A 46 17.97 -0.66 9.42
N PHE A 47 18.02 -1.99 9.53
CA PHE A 47 17.07 -2.91 8.91
C PHE A 47 16.06 -3.40 9.95
N TYR A 48 14.78 -3.38 9.59
CA TYR A 48 13.67 -3.72 10.47
C TYR A 48 12.83 -4.80 9.80
N ASP A 49 12.68 -5.93 10.50
CA ASP A 49 11.91 -7.08 10.05
C ASP A 49 10.71 -7.30 10.98
N LEU A 50 9.51 -7.08 10.47
CA LEU A 50 8.28 -7.24 11.23
C LEU A 50 7.63 -8.62 11.03
N ARG A 51 8.17 -9.48 10.16
CA ARG A 51 7.61 -10.83 9.88
C ARG A 51 7.45 -11.70 11.13
N PRO A 52 8.35 -11.66 12.14
CA PRO A 52 8.16 -12.42 13.38
C PRO A 52 6.93 -12.01 14.20
N LEU A 53 6.35 -10.83 13.94
CA LEU A 53 5.13 -10.35 14.61
C LEU A 53 3.85 -10.82 13.91
N ALA A 54 3.95 -11.37 12.69
CA ALA A 54 2.83 -11.92 11.96
C ALA A 54 2.35 -13.19 12.66
N LEU A 55 1.14 -13.14 13.19
CA LEU A 55 0.46 -14.30 13.75
C LEU A 55 -0.07 -15.14 12.60
N LYS A 56 0.02 -16.46 12.75
CA LYS A 56 -0.44 -17.42 11.75
C LYS A 56 -1.77 -17.99 12.20
N LEU A 57 -2.66 -18.18 11.24
CA LEU A 57 -3.85 -18.99 11.46
C LEU A 57 -3.44 -20.37 11.98
N HIS A 58 -4.05 -20.77 13.10
CA HIS A 58 -3.77 -22.06 13.69
C HIS A 58 -4.33 -23.16 12.80
N ASP A 59 -3.47 -24.10 12.40
CA ASP A 59 -3.90 -25.30 11.67
C ASP A 59 -4.64 -26.23 12.64
N PRO A 60 -5.95 -26.48 12.46
CA PRO A 60 -6.73 -27.32 13.37
C PRO A 60 -6.23 -28.77 13.44
N ALA A 61 -5.45 -29.24 12.46
CA ALA A 61 -4.84 -30.57 12.47
C ALA A 61 -3.59 -30.64 13.36
N ARG A 62 -3.05 -29.50 13.81
CA ARG A 62 -1.86 -29.42 14.65
C ARG A 62 -2.27 -29.20 16.11
N LYS A 63 -1.47 -29.76 17.02
CA LYS A 63 -1.66 -29.51 18.45
C LYS A 63 -1.35 -28.04 18.74
N LEU A 64 -2.27 -27.38 19.44
CA LEU A 64 -2.06 -26.07 20.04
C LEU A 64 -0.81 -26.12 20.93
N GLY A 65 0.28 -25.53 20.43
CA GLY A 65 1.55 -25.41 21.13
C GLY A 65 1.55 -24.22 22.08
N LYS A 66 2.69 -23.52 22.13
CA LYS A 66 2.80 -22.20 22.81
C LYS A 66 2.47 -21.04 21.86
N ASP A 67 1.95 -21.35 20.68
CA ASP A 67 1.64 -20.36 19.67
C ASP A 67 0.43 -19.53 20.10
N LYS A 68 0.47 -18.23 19.84
CA LYS A 68 -0.65 -17.33 20.11
C LYS A 68 -1.77 -17.63 19.12
N THR A 69 -3.00 -17.74 19.62
CA THR A 69 -4.18 -18.18 18.86
C THR A 69 -5.18 -17.06 18.59
N ASP A 70 -4.96 -15.91 19.20
CA ASP A 70 -5.76 -14.69 19.10
C ASP A 70 -4.89 -13.58 18.51
N SER A 71 -5.50 -12.61 17.83
CA SER A 71 -4.77 -11.46 17.29
C SER A 71 -4.17 -10.60 18.41
N TRP A 72 -3.25 -9.70 18.07
CA TRP A 72 -2.78 -8.72 19.04
C TRP A 72 -3.93 -7.84 19.49
N GLN A 73 -4.08 -7.67 20.81
CA GLN A 73 -5.19 -6.93 21.40
C GLN A 73 -4.70 -5.55 21.86
N SER A 74 -5.40 -4.50 21.42
CA SER A 74 -5.24 -3.13 21.92
C SER A 74 -6.50 -2.68 22.64
N ARG A 75 -6.34 -2.16 23.86
CA ARG A 75 -7.45 -1.69 24.68
C ARG A 75 -7.90 -0.32 24.20
N GLY A 76 -9.17 -0.20 23.80
CA GLY A 76 -9.78 1.07 23.48
C GLY A 76 -10.39 1.71 24.72
N HIS A 77 -9.60 2.31 25.62
CA HIS A 77 -10.17 2.88 26.85
C HIS A 77 -11.27 3.93 26.61
N ASP A 78 -11.13 4.71 25.53
CA ASP A 78 -12.09 5.73 25.11
C ASP A 78 -13.11 5.21 24.09
N TYR A 79 -12.99 3.94 23.69
CA TYR A 79 -13.88 3.27 22.75
C TYR A 79 -14.68 2.20 23.51
N LYS A 80 -15.92 1.94 23.10
CA LYS A 80 -16.74 0.90 23.77
C LYS A 80 -16.36 -0.53 23.33
N GLY A 81 -15.07 -0.77 23.06
CA GLY A 81 -14.58 -2.02 22.49
C GLY A 81 -13.05 -2.11 22.49
N ASN A 82 -12.56 -3.34 22.34
CA ASN A 82 -11.16 -3.62 22.09
C ASN A 82 -10.90 -3.73 20.58
N PHE A 83 -9.63 -3.58 20.21
CA PHE A 83 -9.18 -3.69 18.83
C PHE A 83 -8.32 -4.94 18.67
N SER A 84 -8.65 -5.74 17.66
CA SER A 84 -7.84 -6.87 17.21
C SER A 84 -7.01 -6.44 16.01
N ILE A 85 -5.72 -6.77 16.01
CA ILE A 85 -4.80 -6.45 14.92
C ILE A 85 -3.80 -7.58 14.73
N ASN A 86 -3.50 -7.90 13.48
CA ASN A 86 -2.32 -8.69 13.13
C ASN A 86 -1.32 -7.81 12.35
N ILE A 87 -0.07 -8.23 12.22
CA ILE A 87 1.01 -7.47 11.59
C ILE A 87 1.40 -8.16 10.28
N CYS A 88 1.19 -7.47 9.15
CA CYS A 88 1.47 -7.99 7.81
C CYS A 88 0.75 -9.28 7.41
N ALA A 89 -0.31 -9.65 8.12
CA ALA A 89 -1.13 -10.82 7.88
C ALA A 89 -2.58 -10.48 8.28
N PRO A 90 -3.58 -11.22 7.76
CA PRO A 90 -4.96 -11.12 8.25
C PRO A 90 -5.06 -11.49 9.72
N VAL A 91 -6.10 -11.04 10.41
CA VAL A 91 -6.39 -11.48 11.77
C VAL A 91 -6.59 -13.00 11.82
N VAL A 92 -6.29 -13.61 12.97
CA VAL A 92 -6.40 -15.06 13.13
C VAL A 92 -7.81 -15.50 13.50
N GLU A 93 -8.66 -14.58 13.94
CA GLU A 93 -10.08 -14.78 14.15
C GLU A 93 -10.81 -14.96 12.81
N GLU A 94 -11.83 -15.81 12.80
CA GLU A 94 -12.80 -15.86 11.72
C GLU A 94 -13.69 -14.62 11.83
N VAL A 95 -13.68 -13.78 10.80
CA VAL A 95 -14.42 -12.52 10.77
C VAL A 95 -15.49 -12.60 9.71
N GLU A 96 -16.73 -12.41 10.12
CA GLU A 96 -17.91 -12.45 9.27
C GLU A 96 -18.77 -11.20 9.46
N ASP A 97 -19.73 -10.99 8.56
CA ASP A 97 -20.70 -9.89 8.57
C ASP A 97 -20.04 -8.50 8.74
N VAL A 98 -18.86 -8.32 8.13
CA VAL A 98 -18.08 -7.09 8.25
C VAL A 98 -18.80 -5.95 7.56
N VAL A 99 -19.13 -4.94 8.36
CA VAL A 99 -19.97 -3.83 7.92
C VAL A 99 -19.32 -3.08 6.75
N GLY A 100 -20.01 -3.04 5.61
CA GLY A 100 -19.59 -2.30 4.42
C GLY A 100 -18.37 -2.90 3.69
N VAL A 101 -17.97 -4.13 4.03
CA VAL A 101 -16.91 -4.88 3.34
C VAL A 101 -17.53 -6.09 2.68
N GLU A 102 -17.18 -6.34 1.42
CA GLU A 102 -17.66 -7.50 0.66
C GLU A 102 -17.13 -8.81 1.25
N GLU A 103 -17.96 -9.85 1.28
CA GLU A 103 -17.65 -11.18 1.85
C GLU A 103 -16.32 -11.75 1.35
N GLY A 104 -16.06 -11.66 0.04
CA GLY A 104 -14.81 -12.12 -0.57
C GLY A 104 -13.54 -11.43 -0.06
N ARG A 105 -13.67 -10.33 0.72
CA ARG A 105 -12.55 -9.57 1.30
C ARG A 105 -12.39 -9.79 2.80
N TRP A 106 -13.31 -10.49 3.47
CA TRP A 106 -13.26 -10.66 4.93
C TRP A 106 -11.99 -11.40 5.40
N GLY A 107 -11.56 -12.41 4.64
CA GLY A 107 -10.31 -13.13 4.91
C GLY A 107 -9.04 -12.28 4.81
N ASN A 108 -9.12 -11.04 4.30
CA ASN A 108 -8.00 -10.11 4.25
C ASN A 108 -8.02 -9.06 5.37
N VAL A 109 -9.07 -9.01 6.20
CA VAL A 109 -9.16 -8.07 7.33
C VAL A 109 -7.96 -8.29 8.25
N SER A 110 -7.19 -7.22 8.50
CA SER A 110 -5.97 -7.29 9.33
C SER A 110 -6.06 -6.49 10.62
N ALA A 111 -7.09 -5.67 10.75
CA ALA A 111 -7.47 -5.07 12.00
C ALA A 111 -8.98 -4.81 12.02
N PHE A 112 -9.62 -5.05 13.15
CA PHE A 112 -11.05 -4.83 13.34
C PHE A 112 -11.39 -4.44 14.78
N TYR A 113 -12.61 -3.97 14.98
CA TYR A 113 -13.22 -3.81 16.28
C TYR A 113 -14.70 -4.13 16.22
N GLU A 114 -15.26 -4.43 17.39
CA GLU A 114 -16.68 -4.70 17.56
C GLU A 114 -17.32 -3.64 18.43
N VAL A 115 -18.50 -3.16 18.00
CA VAL A 115 -19.32 -2.25 18.79
C VAL A 115 -20.79 -2.46 18.46
N GLY A 116 -21.63 -2.58 19.49
CA GLY A 116 -23.07 -2.80 19.32
C GLY A 116 -23.40 -4.10 18.56
N GLY A 117 -22.59 -5.15 18.73
CA GLY A 117 -22.78 -6.44 18.05
C GLY A 117 -22.44 -6.43 16.56
N LYS A 118 -21.81 -5.37 16.06
CA LYS A 118 -21.37 -5.24 14.67
C LYS A 118 -19.86 -5.23 14.59
N VAL A 119 -19.34 -5.88 13.55
CA VAL A 119 -17.91 -5.94 13.24
C VAL A 119 -17.54 -4.85 12.23
N PHE A 120 -16.52 -4.06 12.54
CA PHE A 120 -16.00 -3.02 11.65
C PHE A 120 -14.53 -3.29 11.35
N SER A 121 -14.18 -3.35 10.06
CA SER A 121 -12.79 -3.46 9.62
C SER A 121 -12.11 -2.09 9.67
N ILE A 122 -10.91 -2.04 10.24
CA ILE A 122 -10.02 -0.87 10.16
C ILE A 122 -9.26 -0.89 8.83
N GLY A 123 -9.00 -2.08 8.28
CA GLY A 123 -8.38 -2.24 6.98
C GLY A 123 -7.91 -3.64 6.67
N GLU A 124 -7.54 -3.82 5.40
CA GLU A 124 -7.03 -5.07 4.84
C GLU A 124 -5.53 -5.24 5.06
N GLN A 125 -5.07 -6.46 4.83
CA GLN A 125 -3.68 -6.87 4.94
C GLN A 125 -2.76 -6.03 4.06
N SER A 126 -1.66 -5.62 4.67
CA SER A 126 -0.61 -4.87 4.03
C SER A 126 0.74 -5.37 4.51
N SER A 127 1.65 -5.59 3.56
CA SER A 127 3.06 -5.84 3.86
C SER A 127 3.93 -4.60 3.61
N GLY A 128 3.30 -3.47 3.28
CA GLY A 128 3.96 -2.20 2.96
C GLY A 128 4.35 -1.46 4.23
N VAL A 129 5.59 -1.66 4.67
CA VAL A 129 6.16 -0.97 5.84
C VAL A 129 7.07 0.15 5.33
N MET A 130 6.89 1.36 5.85
CA MET A 130 7.66 2.53 5.41
C MET A 130 8.07 3.42 6.58
N PHE A 131 9.11 4.22 6.37
CA PHE A 131 9.46 5.29 7.31
C PHE A 131 8.71 6.57 6.98
N ARG A 132 8.07 7.17 7.99
CA ARG A 132 7.57 8.55 7.96
C ARG A 132 8.30 9.37 9.02
N GLY A 133 9.32 10.12 8.60
CA GLY A 133 10.25 10.77 9.52
C GLY A 133 11.02 9.74 10.34
N ARG A 134 10.92 9.82 11.68
CA ARG A 134 11.57 8.88 12.61
C ARG A 134 10.68 7.68 13.01
N LYS A 135 9.47 7.58 12.47
CA LYS A 135 8.52 6.52 12.81
C LYS A 135 8.46 5.47 11.72
N LEU A 136 8.45 4.22 12.12
CA LEU A 136 8.09 3.10 11.26
C LEU A 136 6.56 3.03 11.20
N VAL A 137 6.01 2.94 9.98
CA VAL A 137 4.58 2.97 9.72
C VAL A 137 4.19 1.74 8.92
N LEU A 138 3.14 1.07 9.38
CA LEU A 138 2.39 0.08 8.62
C LEU A 138 0.97 0.62 8.47
N GLN A 139 0.49 0.71 7.23
CA GLN A 139 -0.82 1.27 6.93
C GLN A 139 -1.75 0.17 6.42
N TYR A 140 -2.93 0.09 7.03
CA TYR A 140 -4.06 -0.68 6.54
C TYR A 140 -5.08 0.24 5.89
N THR A 141 -5.64 -0.19 4.77
CA THR A 141 -6.61 0.56 3.96
C THR A 141 -7.75 -0.35 3.53
N GLY A 142 -8.82 0.20 2.96
CA GLY A 142 -9.93 -0.61 2.44
C GLY A 142 -10.85 -1.22 3.51
N GLY A 143 -10.83 -0.66 4.72
CA GLY A 143 -11.71 -1.05 5.81
C GLY A 143 -13.16 -0.62 5.61
N SER A 144 -13.95 -0.74 6.67
CA SER A 144 -15.34 -0.31 6.72
C SER A 144 -15.46 1.20 6.44
N PRO A 145 -16.56 1.67 5.82
CA PRO A 145 -16.81 3.09 5.60
C PRO A 145 -16.76 3.89 6.90
N CYS A 146 -16.15 5.08 6.84
CA CYS A 146 -16.11 6.01 7.97
C CYS A 146 -17.41 6.84 8.05
N GLY A 147 -17.89 7.14 9.26
CA GLY A 147 -19.01 8.06 9.48
C GLY A 147 -20.40 7.46 9.25
N SER A 148 -21.41 8.33 9.12
CA SER A 148 -22.85 7.96 9.05
C SER A 148 -23.30 7.34 7.72
N GLU A 149 -22.37 6.99 6.81
CA GLU A 149 -22.73 6.39 5.52
C GLU A 149 -23.43 5.03 5.66
N ILE A 150 -23.49 4.50 6.87
CA ILE A 150 -24.16 3.23 7.21
C ILE A 150 -25.64 3.43 7.53
N GLU A 151 -26.07 4.66 7.86
CA GLU A 151 -27.49 4.97 8.11
C GLU A 151 -28.26 5.42 6.86
N SER A 152 -27.58 5.69 5.73
CA SER A 152 -28.25 6.29 4.55
C SER A 152 -28.65 5.32 3.42
N ARG A 153 -28.48 4.00 3.60
CA ARG A 153 -28.99 3.01 2.63
C ARG A 153 -30.33 2.46 3.08
N SER A 154 -31.31 3.35 3.16
CA SER A 154 -32.74 3.01 3.30
C SER A 154 -33.56 4.07 2.58
N SER A 155 -33.92 3.79 1.32
CA SER A 155 -35.11 4.29 0.63
C SER A 155 -35.41 3.36 -0.54
#